data_AF-A0A2U1MCY0-F1
#
_entry.id   AF-A0A2U1MCY0-F1
#
_cell.length_a   1.000
_cell.length_b   1.000
_cell.length_c   1.000
_cell.angle_alpha   90.00
_cell.angle_beta   90.00
_cell.angle_gamma   90.00
#
_symmetry.space_group_name_H-M   'P 1'
#
loop_
_entity.id
_entity.type
_entity.pdbx_description
1 polymer ?
#
loop_
_entity_poly.entity_id
_entity_poly.type
_entity_poly.pdbx_seq_one_letter_code
_entity_poly.pdbx_strand_id
1 'polypeptide(L)'
;MEFDTILDYAAFQLSPRHSRCELYVSGNGNTEKLASGLVKPFMTHLKVVEEQVALSAKSIKLEVDKRKNVDSWFTKGTLERFVRFVSTPEIVELVVTYDAEMSQLEAARKIYSQGSSEQTSSNSDSGLIWFLHYINPGDGRSGTAARADATKKELLRAIDVRLTAVEQDLNTACARAFAAGFNHDTVSDLQLFAERFGAARLK
;
A
#
# COMPACT_ATOMS: atom_id res chain seq x y z
N MET A 1 18.50 25.34 0.11
CA MET A 1 17.33 25.51 -0.78
C MET A 1 16.07 25.18 0.00
N GLU A 2 15.00 25.96 -0.16
CA GLU A 2 13.72 25.74 0.53
C GLU A 2 13.05 24.44 0.06
N PHE A 3 12.26 23.82 0.93
CA PHE A 3 11.64 22.51 0.68
C PHE A 3 10.70 22.50 -0.54
N ASP A 4 9.93 23.57 -0.72
CA ASP A 4 8.99 23.71 -1.84
C ASP A 4 9.64 24.28 -3.12
N THR A 5 10.97 24.34 -3.17
CA THR A 5 11.67 24.83 -4.37
C THR A 5 11.48 23.85 -5.52
N ILE A 6 10.90 24.35 -6.62
CA ILE A 6 10.79 23.61 -7.89
C ILE A 6 12.20 23.38 -8.45
N LEU A 7 12.47 22.15 -8.85
CA LEU A 7 13.78 21.74 -9.34
C LEU A 7 13.87 21.84 -10.85
N ASP A 8 15.04 22.27 -11.32
CA ASP A 8 15.44 22.20 -12.72
C ASP A 8 15.81 20.75 -13.07
N TYR A 9 16.53 20.08 -12.17
CA TYR A 9 16.93 18.69 -12.29
C TYR A 9 17.39 18.12 -10.95
N ALA A 10 17.44 16.79 -10.88
CA ALA A 10 18.21 16.04 -9.88
C ALA A 10 19.25 15.17 -10.58
N ALA A 11 20.38 14.91 -9.95
CA ALA A 11 21.46 14.12 -10.53
C ALA A 11 22.05 13.16 -9.53
N PHE A 12 22.08 11.87 -9.88
CA PHE A 12 22.88 10.87 -9.19
C PHE A 12 24.28 10.89 -9.75
N GLN A 13 25.27 11.14 -8.91
CA GLN A 13 26.68 10.96 -9.23
C GLN A 13 27.12 9.61 -8.68
N LEU A 14 27.56 8.70 -9.56
CA LEU A 14 27.93 7.35 -9.17
C LEU A 14 29.43 7.25 -8.87
N SER A 15 29.76 6.46 -7.85
CA SER A 15 31.14 6.02 -7.61
C SER A 15 31.65 5.16 -8.78
N PRO A 16 32.97 5.06 -9.01
CA PRO A 16 33.53 4.25 -10.11
C PRO A 16 33.14 2.77 -10.11
N ARG A 17 32.77 2.22 -8.94
CA ARG A 17 32.28 0.84 -8.80
C ARG A 17 30.75 0.72 -8.84
N HIS A 18 30.04 1.81 -9.10
CA HIS A 18 28.57 1.94 -9.07
C HIS A 18 27.89 1.35 -7.82
N SER A 19 28.62 1.31 -6.70
CA SER A 19 28.11 0.78 -5.42
C SER A 19 27.51 1.89 -4.55
N ARG A 20 28.04 3.10 -4.67
CA ARG A 20 27.62 4.30 -3.94
C ARG A 20 27.26 5.43 -4.90
N CYS A 21 26.35 6.30 -4.45
CA CYS A 21 25.98 7.52 -5.16
C CYS A 21 25.86 8.71 -4.22
N GLU A 22 25.96 9.88 -4.83
CA GLU A 22 25.58 11.15 -4.25
C GLU A 22 24.45 11.74 -5.08
N LEU A 23 23.34 12.08 -4.43
CA LEU A 23 22.19 12.71 -5.06
C LEU A 23 22.29 14.22 -4.86
N TYR A 24 22.32 14.95 -5.96
CA TYR A 24 22.28 16.41 -6.00
C TYR A 24 20.95 16.87 -6.56
N VAL A 25 20.46 18.00 -6.05
CA VAL A 25 19.27 18.69 -6.57
C VAL A 25 19.67 20.10 -7.00
N SER A 26 19.10 20.56 -8.10
CA SER A 26 19.34 21.90 -8.62
C SER A 26 18.03 22.59 -8.93
N GLY A 27 17.89 23.84 -8.50
CA GLY A 27 16.71 24.68 -8.70
C GLY A 27 17.05 26.15 -8.47
N ASN A 28 16.47 27.04 -9.26
CA ASN A 28 16.71 28.49 -9.18
C ASN A 28 18.20 28.87 -9.23
N GLY A 29 18.99 28.16 -10.06
CA GLY A 29 20.43 28.40 -10.22
C GLY A 29 21.31 27.93 -9.06
N ASN A 30 20.73 27.33 -8.01
CA ASN A 30 21.46 26.75 -6.89
C ASN A 30 21.48 25.23 -7.00
N THR A 31 22.61 24.61 -6.67
CA THR A 31 22.75 23.16 -6.59
C THR A 31 23.21 22.77 -5.19
N GLU A 32 22.56 21.79 -4.59
CA GLU A 32 22.93 21.27 -3.27
C GLU A 32 22.89 19.73 -3.23
N LYS A 33 23.65 19.15 -2.30
CA LYS A 33 23.66 17.71 -2.06
C LYS A 33 22.47 17.34 -1.17
N LEU A 34 21.63 16.43 -1.66
CA LEU A 34 20.44 15.97 -0.96
C LEU A 34 20.72 14.74 -0.10
N ALA A 35 21.43 13.77 -0.66
CA ALA A 35 21.68 12.48 0.00
C ALA A 35 22.97 11.83 -0.51
N SER A 36 23.50 10.88 0.26
CA SER A 36 24.61 10.03 -0.16
C SER A 36 24.47 8.66 0.48
N GLY A 37 24.76 7.60 -0.27
CA GLY A 37 24.57 6.25 0.22
C GLY A 37 24.83 5.18 -0.82
N LEU A 38 24.22 4.02 -0.61
CA LEU A 38 24.26 2.90 -1.55
C LEU A 38 23.35 3.18 -2.75
N VAL A 39 23.76 2.72 -3.94
CA VAL A 39 22.95 2.81 -5.17
C VAL A 39 21.87 1.75 -5.22
N LYS A 40 22.13 0.58 -4.61
CA LYS A 40 21.27 -0.60 -4.69
C LYS A 40 19.80 -0.34 -4.30
N PRO A 41 19.49 0.40 -3.22
CA PRO A 41 18.10 0.75 -2.91
C PRO A 41 17.44 1.51 -4.07
N PHE A 42 18.10 2.52 -4.63
CA PHE A 42 17.56 3.28 -5.76
C PHE A 42 17.33 2.42 -7.00
N MET A 43 18.23 1.49 -7.35
CA MET A 43 18.00 0.57 -8.49
C MET A 43 16.76 -0.30 -8.30
N THR A 44 16.47 -0.70 -7.06
CA THR A 44 15.29 -1.52 -6.74
C THR A 44 13.98 -0.74 -6.93
N HIS A 45 14.06 0.59 -6.85
CA HIS A 45 12.89 1.47 -6.80
C HIS A 45 12.81 2.44 -7.98
N LEU A 46 13.81 2.52 -8.86
CA LEU A 46 13.89 3.54 -9.89
C LEU A 46 14.52 2.97 -11.16
N LYS A 47 13.68 2.61 -12.12
CA LYS A 47 14.08 1.91 -13.35
C LYS A 47 15.14 2.67 -14.15
N VAL A 48 15.01 4.00 -14.24
CA VAL A 48 16.02 4.83 -14.94
C VAL A 48 17.40 4.72 -14.30
N VAL A 49 17.49 4.52 -12.97
CA VAL A 49 18.78 4.32 -12.31
C VAL A 49 19.35 2.95 -12.63
N GLU A 50 18.52 1.90 -12.59
CA GLU A 50 18.91 0.55 -12.98
C GLU A 50 19.47 0.50 -14.41
N GLU A 51 18.73 1.05 -15.38
CA GLU A 51 19.11 1.05 -16.79
C GLU A 51 20.42 1.83 -17.04
N GLN A 52 20.60 2.99 -16.40
CA GLN A 52 21.80 3.81 -16.61
C GLN A 52 23.04 3.27 -15.88
N VAL A 53 22.87 2.58 -14.75
CA VAL A 53 23.96 1.84 -14.09
C VAL A 53 24.43 0.68 -14.97
N ALA A 54 23.51 -0.03 -15.63
CA ALA A 54 23.86 -1.09 -16.57
C ALA A 54 24.67 -0.56 -17.77
N LEU A 55 24.42 0.69 -18.18
CA LEU A 55 25.18 1.41 -19.21
C LEU A 55 26.49 2.03 -18.70
N SER A 56 26.87 1.77 -17.45
CA SER A 56 28.07 2.34 -16.82
C SER A 56 28.13 3.88 -16.82
N ALA A 57 26.96 4.53 -16.72
CA ALA A 57 26.88 5.99 -16.66
C ALA A 57 27.53 6.51 -15.37
N LYS A 58 28.39 7.53 -15.47
CA LYS A 58 28.99 8.18 -14.29
C LYS A 58 28.00 9.10 -13.56
N SER A 59 27.03 9.64 -14.31
CA SER A 59 25.98 10.50 -13.78
C SER A 59 24.65 10.19 -14.44
N ILE A 60 23.58 10.27 -13.65
CA ILE A 60 22.21 10.00 -14.09
C ILE A 60 21.38 11.22 -13.75
N LYS A 61 20.87 11.91 -14.77
CA LYS A 61 20.12 13.15 -14.60
C LYS A 61 18.61 12.88 -14.74
N LEU A 62 17.86 13.31 -13.75
CA LEU A 62 16.39 13.34 -13.74
C LEU A 62 15.95 14.78 -14.00
N GLU A 63 15.25 15.01 -15.10
CA GLU A 63 14.71 16.32 -15.44
C GLU A 63 13.31 16.18 -16.03
N VAL A 64 12.49 17.21 -15.79
CA VAL A 64 11.13 17.30 -16.32
C VAL A 64 11.11 18.39 -17.40
N ASP A 65 10.45 18.09 -18.52
CA ASP A 65 10.29 19.07 -19.60
C ASP A 65 9.40 20.22 -19.12
N LYS A 66 10.03 21.36 -18.79
CA LYS A 66 9.34 22.59 -18.34
C LYS A 66 8.28 23.11 -19.31
N ARG A 67 8.35 22.71 -20.58
CA ARG A 67 7.42 23.12 -21.64
C ARG A 67 6.14 22.30 -21.66
N LYS A 68 6.13 21.12 -21.03
CA LYS A 68 5.00 20.18 -21.07
C LYS A 68 4.27 20.04 -19.74
N ASN A 69 4.95 20.24 -18.61
CA ASN A 69 4.35 20.18 -17.29
C ASN A 69 4.44 21.54 -16.59
N VAL A 70 3.27 22.10 -16.29
CA VAL A 70 3.10 23.20 -15.31
C VAL A 70 3.09 22.64 -13.88
N ASP A 71 3.34 21.34 -13.74
CA ASP A 71 3.05 20.66 -12.48
C ASP A 71 4.13 20.96 -11.43
N SER A 72 3.68 21.48 -10.29
CA SER A 72 4.51 21.89 -9.16
C SER A 72 5.02 20.73 -8.31
N TRP A 73 4.89 19.47 -8.76
CA TRP A 73 5.26 18.29 -7.95
C TRP A 73 6.76 18.03 -7.92
N PHE A 74 7.54 18.47 -8.93
CA PHE A 74 8.97 18.20 -9.01
C PHE A 74 9.78 19.19 -8.16
N THR A 75 9.65 19.07 -6.84
CA THR A 75 10.29 19.92 -5.84
C THR A 75 11.38 19.17 -5.09
N LYS A 76 12.20 19.93 -4.35
CA LYS A 76 13.14 19.37 -3.38
C LYS A 76 12.43 18.45 -2.40
N GLY A 77 11.27 18.87 -1.87
CA GLY A 77 10.52 18.11 -0.89
C GLY A 77 10.03 16.76 -1.38
N THR A 78 9.55 16.69 -2.62
CA THR A 78 9.18 15.42 -3.27
C THR A 78 10.36 14.46 -3.35
N LEU A 79 11.55 14.99 -3.69
CA LEU A 79 12.77 14.19 -3.75
C LEU A 79 13.26 13.73 -2.37
N GLU A 80 13.18 14.56 -1.34
CA GLU A 80 13.52 14.16 0.03
C GLU A 80 12.61 13.04 0.53
N ARG A 81 11.31 13.12 0.24
CA ARG A 81 10.35 12.05 0.57
C ARG A 81 10.64 10.77 -0.20
N PHE A 82 10.97 10.88 -1.49
CA PHE A 82 11.36 9.72 -2.28
C PHE A 82 12.61 9.03 -1.69
N VAL A 83 13.64 9.79 -1.31
CA VAL A 83 14.82 9.25 -0.63
C VAL A 83 14.45 8.57 0.68
N ARG A 84 13.54 9.15 1.45
CA ARG A 84 13.00 8.55 2.68
C ARG A 84 12.30 7.23 2.40
N PHE A 85 11.44 7.17 1.39
CA PHE A 85 10.75 5.96 0.96
C PHE A 85 11.72 4.85 0.56
N VAL A 86 12.74 5.18 -0.25
CA VAL A 86 13.78 4.20 -0.65
C VAL A 86 14.58 3.69 0.54
N SER A 87 14.71 4.49 1.60
CA SER A 87 15.44 4.11 2.81
C SER A 87 14.62 3.25 3.78
N THR A 88 13.31 3.51 3.87
CA THR A 88 12.38 2.82 4.77
C THR A 88 11.00 2.63 4.11
N PRO A 89 10.88 1.74 3.11
CA PRO A 89 9.62 1.53 2.39
C PRO A 89 8.53 0.92 3.29
N GLU A 90 8.93 0.24 4.36
CA GLU A 90 8.06 -0.52 5.26
C GLU A 90 6.99 0.39 5.90
N ILE A 91 7.29 1.67 6.10
CA ILE A 91 6.36 2.64 6.71
C ILE A 91 5.09 2.80 5.85
N VAL A 92 5.24 2.83 4.52
CA VAL A 92 4.11 2.98 3.59
C VAL A 92 3.46 1.61 3.32
N GLU A 93 4.26 0.55 3.21
CA GLU A 93 3.75 -0.80 2.94
C GLU A 93 2.87 -1.36 4.08
N LEU A 94 3.15 -0.99 5.33
CA LEU A 94 2.31 -1.37 6.47
C LEU A 94 0.90 -0.77 6.38
N VAL A 95 0.78 0.50 5.93
CA VAL A 95 -0.52 1.15 5.75
C VAL A 95 -1.34 0.38 4.71
N VAL A 96 -0.73 0.07 3.57
CA VAL A 96 -1.38 -0.70 2.48
C VAL A 96 -1.79 -2.10 2.96
N THR A 97 -0.94 -2.75 3.76
CA THR A 97 -1.19 -4.10 4.28
C THR A 97 -2.39 -4.11 5.24
N TYR A 98 -2.43 -3.19 6.20
CA TYR A 98 -3.54 -3.12 7.16
C TYR A 98 -4.84 -2.66 6.52
N ASP A 99 -4.80 -1.76 5.54
CA ASP A 99 -5.97 -1.34 4.77
C ASP A 99 -6.60 -2.50 3.98
N ALA A 100 -5.75 -3.30 3.32
CA ALA A 100 -6.18 -4.51 2.63
C ALA A 100 -6.75 -5.57 3.59
N GLU A 101 -6.12 -5.77 4.75
CA GLU A 101 -6.62 -6.68 5.79
C GLU A 101 -7.98 -6.21 6.32
N MET A 102 -8.13 -4.92 6.61
CA MET A 102 -9.39 -4.34 7.09
C MET A 102 -10.52 -4.57 6.08
N SER A 103 -10.25 -4.28 4.80
CA SER A 103 -11.19 -4.53 3.70
C SER A 103 -11.60 -6.00 3.60
N GLN A 104 -10.66 -6.94 3.76
CA GLN A 104 -10.95 -8.37 3.75
C GLN A 104 -11.80 -8.81 4.95
N LEU A 105 -11.53 -8.27 6.14
CA LEU A 105 -12.30 -8.57 7.35
C LEU A 105 -13.73 -8.02 7.26
N GLU A 106 -13.92 -6.82 6.71
CA GLU A 106 -15.25 -6.26 6.46
C GLU A 106 -16.06 -7.10 5.47
N ALA A 107 -15.42 -7.52 4.37
CA ALA A 107 -16.04 -8.41 3.40
C ALA A 107 -16.42 -9.75 4.03
N ALA A 108 -15.52 -10.36 4.81
CA ALA A 108 -15.80 -11.60 5.53
C ALA A 108 -16.96 -11.42 6.52
N ARG A 109 -16.96 -10.35 7.32
CA ARG A 109 -18.03 -10.01 8.26
C ARG A 109 -19.38 -9.91 7.55
N LYS A 110 -19.43 -9.27 6.39
CA LYS A 110 -20.65 -9.16 5.57
C LYS A 110 -21.14 -10.54 5.09
N ILE A 111 -20.25 -11.40 4.60
CA ILE A 111 -20.61 -12.75 4.13
C ILE A 111 -21.19 -13.58 5.28
N TYR A 112 -20.54 -13.58 6.43
CA TYR A 112 -20.98 -14.39 7.57
C TYR A 112 -22.22 -13.81 8.26
N SER A 113 -22.42 -12.49 8.26
CA SER A 113 -23.67 -11.89 8.78
C SER A 113 -24.86 -12.14 7.85
N GLN A 114 -24.66 -12.14 6.53
CA GLN A 114 -25.72 -12.33 5.52
C GLN A 114 -26.02 -13.79 5.17
N GLY A 115 -25.13 -14.74 5.48
CA GLY A 115 -25.29 -16.17 5.21
C GLY A 115 -26.41 -16.88 6.01
N SER A 116 -27.55 -16.24 6.22
CA SER A 116 -28.74 -16.81 6.88
C SER A 116 -30.07 -16.44 6.23
N SER A 117 -30.13 -15.60 5.18
CA SER A 117 -31.41 -15.13 4.61
C SER A 117 -31.74 -15.62 3.21
N GLU A 118 -30.88 -16.41 2.56
CA GLU A 118 -31.05 -16.71 1.12
C GLU A 118 -30.86 -18.20 0.78
N GLN A 119 -31.45 -19.11 1.57
CA GLN A 119 -31.71 -20.50 1.14
C GLN A 119 -32.98 -21.08 1.82
N THR A 120 -34.14 -20.49 1.57
CA THR A 120 -35.43 -21.19 1.71
C THR A 120 -36.43 -20.71 0.66
N SER A 121 -36.09 -20.81 -0.62
CA SER A 121 -37.07 -20.56 -1.69
C SER A 121 -36.59 -21.13 -3.02
N SER A 122 -36.70 -22.46 -3.19
CA SER A 122 -37.41 -23.10 -4.32
C SER A 122 -37.10 -24.60 -4.45
N ASN A 123 -38.18 -25.41 -4.44
CA ASN A 123 -38.42 -26.75 -5.02
C ASN A 123 -37.28 -27.80 -5.03
N SER A 124 -37.40 -28.98 -4.43
CA SER A 124 -38.50 -29.95 -4.61
C SER A 124 -38.41 -31.15 -3.63
N ASP A 125 -37.83 -30.97 -2.44
CA ASP A 125 -37.65 -32.06 -1.44
C ASP A 125 -38.47 -31.88 -0.15
N SER A 126 -39.36 -30.89 -0.12
CA SER A 126 -40.13 -30.51 1.07
C SER A 126 -41.10 -31.60 1.58
N GLY A 127 -41.48 -32.57 0.75
CA GLY A 127 -42.37 -33.66 1.14
C GLY A 127 -41.72 -34.71 2.03
N LEU A 128 -40.49 -35.15 1.69
CA LEU A 128 -39.77 -36.19 2.44
C LEU A 128 -39.24 -35.65 3.77
N ILE A 129 -38.83 -34.39 3.82
CA ILE A 129 -38.31 -33.76 5.04
C ILE A 129 -39.40 -33.62 6.12
N TRP A 130 -40.64 -33.31 5.73
CA TRP A 130 -41.77 -33.27 6.67
C TRP A 130 -42.19 -34.68 7.12
N PHE A 131 -42.18 -35.66 6.21
CA PHE A 131 -42.52 -37.06 6.50
C PHE A 131 -41.55 -37.70 7.51
N LEU A 132 -40.25 -37.43 7.39
CA LEU A 132 -39.25 -37.93 8.33
C LEU A 132 -39.34 -37.26 9.72
N HIS A 133 -39.79 -35.99 9.79
CA HIS A 133 -39.98 -35.27 11.05
C HIS A 133 -41.16 -35.79 11.88
N TYR A 134 -42.23 -36.28 11.23
CA TYR A 134 -43.38 -36.88 11.90
C TYR A 134 -43.07 -38.27 12.48
N ILE A 135 -42.13 -39.00 11.87
CA ILE A 135 -41.80 -40.39 12.23
C ILE A 135 -40.70 -40.49 13.30
N ASN A 136 -39.84 -39.47 13.45
CA ASN A 136 -38.83 -39.45 14.51
C ASN A 136 -38.65 -38.03 15.10
N PRO A 137 -39.42 -37.66 16.14
CA PRO A 137 -39.37 -36.33 16.75
C PRO A 137 -38.13 -36.08 17.63
N GLY A 138 -37.23 -37.06 17.79
CA GLY A 138 -36.06 -36.92 18.63
C GLY A 138 -34.87 -37.73 18.13
N ASP A 139 -34.09 -37.17 17.19
CA ASP A 139 -32.62 -37.16 17.37
C ASP A 139 -31.91 -36.24 16.36
N GLY A 140 -30.84 -35.59 16.81
CA GLY A 140 -29.71 -35.16 15.98
C GLY A 140 -29.75 -33.80 15.26
N ARG A 141 -30.87 -33.31 14.71
CA ARG A 141 -30.83 -32.12 13.82
C ARG A 141 -30.79 -30.77 14.55
N SER A 142 -31.35 -30.71 15.77
CA SER A 142 -31.35 -29.50 16.60
C SER A 142 -29.96 -29.20 17.18
N GLY A 143 -29.22 -30.23 17.60
CA GLY A 143 -27.88 -30.08 18.17
C GLY A 143 -26.81 -29.66 17.15
N THR A 144 -26.91 -30.09 15.89
CA THR A 144 -25.97 -29.72 14.83
C THR A 144 -26.20 -28.30 14.31
N ALA A 145 -27.46 -27.88 14.16
CA ALA A 145 -27.82 -26.50 13.81
C ALA A 145 -27.42 -25.50 14.92
N ALA A 146 -27.67 -25.83 16.19
CA ALA A 146 -27.26 -24.99 17.33
C ALA A 146 -25.73 -24.89 17.47
N ARG A 147 -24.99 -25.98 17.20
CA ARG A 147 -23.51 -25.94 17.16
C ARG A 147 -22.99 -25.10 16.01
N ALA A 148 -23.57 -25.19 14.81
CA ALA A 148 -23.18 -24.38 13.67
C ALA A 148 -23.46 -22.88 13.92
N ASP A 149 -24.59 -22.54 14.54
CA ASP A 149 -24.91 -21.17 14.93
C ASP A 149 -23.95 -20.64 16.00
N ALA A 150 -23.57 -21.45 16.99
CA ALA A 150 -22.56 -21.10 17.98
C ALA A 150 -21.18 -20.85 17.35
N THR A 151 -20.73 -21.73 16.44
CA THR A 151 -19.46 -21.56 15.71
C THR A 151 -19.48 -20.30 14.84
N LYS A 152 -20.60 -20.01 14.18
CA LYS A 152 -20.79 -18.80 13.38
C LYS A 152 -20.71 -17.53 14.23
N LYS A 153 -21.36 -17.52 15.40
CA LYS A 153 -21.30 -16.41 16.36
C LYS A 153 -19.87 -16.19 16.87
N GLU A 154 -19.16 -17.26 17.18
CA GLU A 154 -17.77 -17.18 17.63
C GLU A 154 -16.84 -16.68 16.52
N LEU A 155 -17.07 -17.10 15.26
CA LEU A 155 -16.33 -16.58 14.12
C LEU A 155 -16.57 -15.08 13.91
N LEU A 156 -17.83 -14.63 13.97
CA LEU A 156 -18.15 -13.20 13.87
C LEU A 156 -17.48 -12.41 15.00
N ARG A 157 -17.49 -12.93 16.24
CA ARG A 157 -16.77 -12.33 17.37
C ARG A 157 -15.27 -12.25 17.12
N ALA A 158 -14.66 -13.30 16.57
CA ALA A 158 -13.24 -13.31 16.22
C ALA A 158 -12.91 -12.28 15.13
N ILE A 159 -13.78 -12.14 14.12
CA ILE A 159 -13.65 -11.12 13.07
C ILE A 159 -13.75 -9.73 13.68
N ASP A 160 -14.74 -9.46 14.54
CA ASP A 160 -14.90 -8.16 15.20
C ASP A 160 -13.66 -7.80 16.04
N VAL A 161 -13.12 -8.74 16.82
CA VAL A 161 -11.89 -8.56 17.60
C VAL A 161 -10.70 -8.23 16.69
N ARG A 162 -10.54 -8.94 15.58
CA ARG A 162 -9.43 -8.67 14.65
C ARG A 162 -9.61 -7.33 13.95
N LEU A 163 -10.84 -6.96 13.58
CA LEU A 163 -11.15 -5.68 12.95
C LEU A 163 -10.75 -4.51 13.85
N THR A 164 -11.12 -4.56 15.14
CA THR A 164 -10.68 -3.53 16.11
C THR A 164 -9.16 -3.46 16.25
N ALA A 165 -8.46 -4.60 16.27
CA ALA A 165 -7.01 -4.62 16.35
C ALA A 165 -6.36 -4.02 15.08
N VAL A 166 -6.83 -4.41 13.89
CA VAL A 166 -6.33 -3.91 12.60
C VAL A 166 -6.60 -2.42 12.44
N GLU A 167 -7.75 -1.92 12.89
CA GLU A 167 -8.07 -0.49 12.88
C GLU A 167 -7.06 0.31 13.73
N GLN A 168 -6.71 -0.19 14.91
CA GLN A 168 -5.70 0.45 15.76
C GLN A 168 -4.29 0.40 15.13
N ASP A 169 -3.93 -0.72 14.52
CA ASP A 169 -2.67 -0.89 13.81
C ASP A 169 -2.57 0.02 12.58
N LEU A 170 -3.66 0.15 11.80
CA LEU A 170 -3.78 1.05 10.66
C LEU A 170 -3.63 2.51 11.08
N ASN A 171 -4.33 2.94 12.13
CA ASN A 171 -4.20 4.30 12.65
C ASN A 171 -2.76 4.62 13.08
N THR A 172 -2.11 3.66 13.74
CA THR A 172 -0.70 3.79 14.15
C THR A 172 0.24 3.87 12.95
N ALA A 173 0.03 3.04 11.94
CA ALA A 173 0.80 3.07 10.70
C ALA A 173 0.62 4.39 9.94
N CYS A 174 -0.63 4.89 9.82
CA CYS A 174 -0.94 6.18 9.22
C CYS A 174 -0.26 7.34 9.95
N ALA A 175 -0.29 7.36 11.29
CA ALA A 175 0.39 8.39 12.06
C ALA A 175 1.91 8.38 11.85
N ARG A 176 2.52 7.19 11.72
CA ARG A 176 3.95 7.05 11.39
C ARG A 176 4.27 7.51 9.97
N ALA A 177 3.44 7.15 8.99
CA ALA A 177 3.59 7.59 7.62
C ALA A 177 3.49 9.12 7.52
N PHE A 178 2.50 9.70 8.18
CA PHE A 178 2.32 11.15 8.26
C PHE A 178 3.53 11.85 8.89
N ALA A 179 4.01 11.35 10.03
CA ALA A 179 5.21 11.88 10.69
C ALA A 179 6.48 11.74 9.84
N ALA A 180 6.54 10.74 8.96
CA ALA A 180 7.62 10.58 7.99
C ALA A 180 7.46 11.47 6.75
N GLY A 181 6.38 12.25 6.66
CA GLY A 181 6.12 13.21 5.58
C GLY A 181 5.28 12.66 4.44
N PHE A 182 4.62 11.49 4.62
CA PHE A 182 3.70 10.90 3.67
C PHE A 182 2.24 11.22 4.07
N ASN A 183 1.63 12.13 3.32
CA ASN A 183 0.21 12.50 3.38
C ASN A 183 -0.41 12.39 1.97
N HIS A 184 -1.72 12.60 1.84
CA HIS A 184 -2.42 12.48 0.56
C HIS A 184 -1.77 13.30 -0.57
N ASP A 185 -1.55 14.61 -0.37
CA ASP A 185 -1.00 15.49 -1.41
C ASP A 185 0.40 15.03 -1.85
N THR A 186 1.22 14.66 -0.87
CA THR A 186 2.60 14.25 -1.11
C THR A 186 2.72 12.88 -1.73
N VAL A 187 1.77 11.97 -1.45
CA VAL A 187 1.70 10.67 -2.11
C VAL A 187 1.31 10.86 -3.57
N SER A 188 0.40 11.78 -3.89
CA SER A 188 0.09 12.14 -5.28
C SER A 188 1.32 12.69 -6.02
N ASP A 189 2.10 13.57 -5.41
CA ASP A 189 3.37 14.05 -6.00
C ASP A 189 4.38 12.91 -6.22
N LEU A 190 4.47 11.97 -5.28
CA LEU A 190 5.34 10.80 -5.38
C LEU A 190 4.87 9.81 -6.46
N GLN A 191 3.55 9.68 -6.68
CA GLN A 191 2.98 8.90 -7.77
C GLN A 191 3.34 9.51 -9.13
N LEU A 192 3.23 10.83 -9.28
CA LEU A 192 3.66 11.53 -10.50
C LEU A 192 5.17 11.35 -10.75
N PHE A 193 5.97 11.45 -9.69
CA PHE A 193 7.40 11.11 -9.74
C PHE A 193 7.62 9.67 -10.23
N ALA A 194 6.87 8.72 -9.68
CA ALA A 194 6.97 7.31 -10.01
C ALA A 194 6.57 6.99 -11.45
N GLU A 195 5.53 7.62 -11.96
CA GLU A 195 5.11 7.51 -13.36
C GLU A 195 6.17 8.06 -14.31
N ARG A 196 6.77 9.21 -13.96
CA ARG A 196 7.72 9.90 -14.83
C ARG A 196 9.07 9.21 -14.92
N PHE A 197 9.56 8.66 -13.82
CA PHE A 197 10.92 8.09 -13.71
C PHE A 197 10.95 6.57 -13.51
N GLY A 198 9.78 5.92 -13.46
CA GLY A 198 9.66 4.46 -13.40
C GLY A 198 9.89 3.88 -12.01
N ALA A 199 9.27 4.46 -10.98
CA ALA A 199 9.31 3.94 -9.62
C ALA A 199 8.09 3.05 -9.29
N ALA A 200 8.07 1.84 -9.85
CA ALA A 200 6.88 0.97 -9.83
C ALA A 200 6.29 0.66 -8.44
N ARG A 201 7.11 0.66 -7.38
CA ARG A 201 6.66 0.37 -5.99
C ARG A 201 5.91 1.53 -5.32
N LEU A 202 5.90 2.72 -5.91
CA LEU A 202 5.15 3.88 -5.43
C LEU A 202 3.80 4.06 -6.14
N LYS A 203 3.47 3.17 -7.08
CA LYS A 203 2.19 3.16 -7.78
C LYS A 203 1.09 2.56 -6.91
#